data_AF-A0A923BMA8-F1
#
_entry.id   AF-A0A923BMA8-F1
#
_cell.length_a   1.000
_cell.length_b   1.000
_cell.length_c   1.000
_cell.angle_alpha   90.00
_cell.angle_beta   90.00
_cell.angle_gamma   90.00
#
_symmetry.space_group_name_H-M   'P 1'
#
loop_
_entity.id
_entity.type
_entity.pdbx_description
1 polymer ?
#
loop_
_entity_poly.entity_id
_entity_poly.type
_entity_poly.pdbx_seq_one_letter_code
_entity_poly.pdbx_strand_id
1 'polypeptide(L)'
;GLDAIPEENQAPVTVTHFAFQMMVGIGMFMMLLSVIYFISFKKKEWLTKKWFLNAFAMATPLGFIAVAAGWTVTEVGRQPWIIHNVMRTADAVTPMPGIAYSFYLFTAIYISLSLAVIFLLKRQISMVPSLYDELNPSDH
;
A
#
# COMPACT_ATOMS: atom_id res chain seq x y z
N GLY A 1 28.33 7.13 10.98
CA GLY A 1 27.59 5.93 10.56
C GLY A 1 26.73 5.44 11.71
N LEU A 2 25.90 4.41 11.50
CA LEU A 2 25.07 3.79 12.56
C LEU A 2 25.91 3.41 13.80
N ASP A 3 27.20 3.15 13.62
CA ASP A 3 28.19 2.89 14.68
C ASP A 3 28.40 4.05 15.67
N ALA A 4 27.93 5.26 15.35
CA ALA A 4 28.00 6.42 16.24
C ALA A 4 26.78 6.55 17.18
N ILE A 5 25.76 5.71 17.00
CA ILE A 5 24.52 5.72 17.79
C ILE A 5 24.53 4.50 18.73
N PRO A 6 24.35 4.66 20.05
CA PRO A 6 24.24 3.54 20.99
C PRO A 6 23.17 2.55 20.52
N GLU A 7 23.42 1.24 20.62
CA GLU A 7 22.52 0.17 20.11
C GLU A 7 21.08 0.31 20.63
N GLU A 8 20.91 0.79 21.87
CA GLU A 8 19.60 1.07 22.49
C GLU A 8 18.77 2.16 21.80
N ASN A 9 19.41 3.03 21.02
CA ASN A 9 18.78 4.16 20.32
C ASN A 9 18.65 3.90 18.81
N GLN A 10 19.05 2.72 18.33
CA GLN A 10 18.97 2.36 16.93
C GLN A 10 17.54 1.90 16.59
N ALA A 11 16.99 2.46 15.52
CA ALA A 11 15.73 1.97 14.94
C ALA A 11 15.91 0.52 14.43
N PRO A 12 14.81 -0.24 14.23
CA PRO A 12 14.86 -1.53 13.54
C PRO A 12 15.35 -1.37 12.08
N VAL A 13 16.67 -1.41 11.89
CA VAL A 13 17.33 -1.14 10.61
C VAL A 13 16.98 -2.16 9.53
N THR A 14 16.72 -3.41 9.91
CA THR A 14 16.35 -4.47 8.96
C THR A 14 14.97 -4.21 8.34
N VAL A 15 13.97 -3.91 9.16
CA VAL A 15 12.59 -3.64 8.73
C VAL A 15 12.54 -2.40 7.86
N THR A 16 13.21 -1.32 8.28
CA THR A 16 13.25 -0.06 7.52
C THR A 16 14.00 -0.21 6.20
N HIS A 17 15.09 -0.99 6.16
CA HIS A 17 15.81 -1.25 4.92
C HIS A 17 14.98 -2.03 3.90
N PHE A 18 14.32 -3.13 4.31
CA PHE A 18 13.45 -3.88 3.41
C PHE A 18 12.23 -3.07 2.96
N ALA A 19 11.61 -2.29 3.86
CA ALA A 19 10.51 -1.41 3.50
C ALA A 19 10.93 -0.35 2.48
N PHE A 20 12.14 0.21 2.63
CA PHE A 20 12.70 1.17 1.68
C PHE A 20 12.94 0.53 0.30
N GLN A 21 13.54 -0.66 0.26
CA GLN A 21 13.76 -1.40 -0.99
C GLN A 21 12.45 -1.72 -1.70
N MET A 22 11.42 -2.15 -0.97
CA MET A 22 10.09 -2.43 -1.53
C MET A 22 9.44 -1.16 -2.08
N MET A 23 9.49 -0.05 -1.33
CA MET A 23 8.95 1.24 -1.75
C MET A 23 9.61 1.72 -3.05
N VAL A 24 10.95 1.74 -3.09
CA VAL A 24 11.71 2.18 -4.27
C VAL A 24 11.50 1.22 -5.44
N GLY A 25 11.51 -0.09 -5.20
CA GLY A 25 11.30 -1.10 -6.24
C GLY A 25 9.95 -0.96 -6.92
N ILE A 26 8.88 -0.80 -6.14
CA ILE A 26 7.54 -0.59 -6.68
C ILE A 26 7.42 0.77 -7.37
N GLY A 27 7.99 1.83 -6.77
CA GLY A 27 7.98 3.18 -7.38
C GLY A 27 8.68 3.22 -8.74
N MET A 28 9.84 2.59 -8.86
CA MET A 28 10.57 2.47 -10.12
C MET A 28 9.82 1.61 -11.14
N PHE A 29 9.21 0.51 -10.70
CA PHE A 29 8.35 -0.31 -11.57
C PHE A 29 7.16 0.48 -12.12
N MET A 30 6.47 1.26 -11.28
CA MET A 30 5.36 2.10 -11.71
C MET A 30 5.82 3.24 -12.62
N MET A 31 6.99 3.83 -12.36
CA MET A 31 7.59 4.83 -13.25
C MET A 31 7.88 4.25 -14.63
N LEU A 32 8.45 3.04 -14.70
CA LEU A 32 8.67 2.34 -15.97
C LEU A 32 7.35 2.08 -16.70
N LEU A 33 6.30 1.64 -16.01
CA LEU A 33 4.97 1.46 -16.63
C LEU A 33 4.41 2.77 -17.19
N SER A 34 4.59 3.89 -16.49
CA SER A 34 4.17 5.21 -16.96
C SER A 34 4.93 5.63 -18.23
N VAL A 35 6.24 5.40 -18.28
CA VAL A 35 7.06 5.69 -19.47
C VAL A 35 6.64 4.81 -20.66
N ILE A 36 6.42 3.50 -20.43
CA ILE A 36 5.96 2.58 -21.49
C ILE A 36 4.59 3.01 -22.00
N TYR A 37 3.69 3.47 -21.12
CA TYR A 37 2.40 4.03 -21.51
C TYR A 37 2.55 5.28 -22.38
N PHE A 38 3.46 6.19 -22.03
CA PHE A 38 3.71 7.37 -22.84
C PHE A 38 4.25 7.01 -24.23
N ILE A 39 5.12 6.01 -24.34
CA ILE A 39 5.63 5.49 -25.62
C ILE A 39 4.50 4.81 -26.42
N SER A 40 3.56 4.16 -25.74
CA SER A 40 2.39 3.50 -26.34
C SER A 40 1.50 4.47 -27.12
N PHE A 41 1.51 5.78 -26.83
CA PHE A 41 0.82 6.78 -27.67
C PHE A 41 1.29 6.79 -29.12
N LYS A 42 2.56 6.44 -29.38
CA LYS A 42 3.09 6.29 -30.74
C LYS A 42 2.84 4.89 -31.33
N LYS A 43 2.49 3.89 -30.51
CA LYS A 43 2.25 2.49 -30.91
C LYS A 43 0.98 1.95 -30.27
N LYS A 44 -0.17 2.47 -30.73
CA LYS A 44 -1.51 2.17 -30.19
C LYS A 44 -1.87 0.68 -30.12
N GLU A 45 -1.21 -0.17 -30.91
CA GLU A 45 -1.36 -1.63 -30.88
C GLU A 45 -0.98 -2.29 -29.53
N TRP A 46 -0.21 -1.60 -28.68
CA TRP A 46 0.18 -2.13 -27.37
C TRP A 46 -0.93 -2.00 -26.33
N LEU A 47 -1.85 -1.04 -26.50
CA LEU A 47 -2.98 -0.80 -25.60
C LEU A 47 -4.01 -1.95 -25.61
N THR A 48 -4.05 -2.76 -26.66
CA THR A 48 -4.92 -3.93 -26.79
C THR A 48 -4.26 -5.23 -26.34
N LYS A 49 -2.98 -5.23 -25.98
CA LYS A 49 -2.28 -6.44 -25.54
C LYS A 49 -2.61 -6.77 -24.08
N LYS A 50 -3.01 -8.02 -23.84
CA LYS A 50 -3.37 -8.53 -22.50
C LYS A 50 -2.27 -8.34 -21.46
N TRP A 51 -0.99 -8.46 -21.83
CA TRP A 51 0.12 -8.27 -20.89
C TRP A 51 0.20 -6.82 -20.37
N PHE A 52 -0.09 -5.84 -21.23
CA PHE A 52 -0.06 -4.42 -20.88
C PHE A 52 -1.21 -4.07 -19.94
N LEU A 53 -2.43 -4.50 -20.27
CA LEU A 53 -3.60 -4.31 -19.42
C LEU A 53 -3.45 -5.00 -18.06
N ASN A 54 -2.90 -6.21 -18.03
CA ASN A 54 -2.62 -6.92 -16.77
C ASN A 54 -1.58 -6.20 -15.92
N ALA A 55 -0.55 -5.59 -16.52
CA ALA A 55 0.46 -4.82 -15.79
C ALA A 55 -0.15 -3.59 -15.11
N PHE A 56 -1.06 -2.88 -15.78
CA PHE A 56 -1.81 -1.77 -15.17
C PHE A 56 -2.77 -2.25 -14.08
N ALA A 57 -3.46 -3.39 -14.28
CA ALA A 57 -4.31 -3.97 -13.25
C ALA A 57 -3.52 -4.36 -11.99
N MET A 58 -2.29 -4.89 -12.15
CA MET A 58 -1.39 -5.19 -11.03
C MET A 58 -0.79 -3.94 -10.38
N ALA A 59 -0.59 -2.85 -11.14
CA ALA A 59 -0.08 -1.60 -10.60
C ALA A 59 -1.02 -0.98 -9.54
N THR A 60 -2.33 -1.20 -9.67
CA THR A 60 -3.36 -0.68 -8.73
C THR A 60 -3.13 -1.14 -7.29
N PRO A 61 -3.06 -2.45 -6.95
CA PRO A 61 -2.74 -2.89 -5.60
C PRO A 61 -1.29 -2.61 -5.20
N LEU A 62 -0.34 -2.65 -6.15
CA LEU A 62 1.07 -2.38 -5.86
C LEU A 62 1.31 -0.95 -5.36
N GLY A 63 0.62 0.04 -5.91
CA GLY A 63 0.71 1.43 -5.44
C GLY A 63 0.32 1.57 -3.97
N PHE A 64 -0.71 0.85 -3.51
CA PHE A 64 -1.10 0.83 -2.11
C PHE A 64 0.00 0.23 -1.21
N ILE A 65 0.63 -0.86 -1.66
CA ILE A 65 1.75 -1.49 -0.95
C ILE A 65 2.95 -0.54 -0.85
N ALA A 66 3.26 0.21 -1.92
CA ALA A 66 4.33 1.20 -1.91
C ALA A 66 4.10 2.30 -0.88
N VAL A 67 2.86 2.80 -0.76
CA VAL A 67 2.48 3.79 0.25
C VAL A 67 2.60 3.21 1.67
N ALA A 68 2.11 2.00 1.91
CA ALA A 68 2.24 1.33 3.20
C ALA A 68 3.71 1.09 3.60
N ALA A 69 4.54 0.71 2.63
CA ALA A 69 5.99 0.57 2.82
C ALA A 69 6.64 1.92 3.16
N GLY A 70 6.28 3.00 2.47
CA GLY A 70 6.76 4.36 2.78
C GLY A 70 6.42 4.80 4.20
N TRP A 71 5.17 4.58 4.64
CA TRP A 71 4.77 4.82 6.03
C TRP A 71 5.57 4.00 7.03
N THR A 72 5.87 2.74 6.70
CA THR A 72 6.70 1.87 7.54
C THR A 72 8.12 2.42 7.66
N VAL A 73 8.72 2.90 6.55
CA VAL A 73 10.05 3.54 6.59
C VAL A 73 10.05 4.76 7.51
N THR A 74 9.03 5.62 7.43
CA THR A 74 8.98 6.85 8.24
C THR A 74 8.64 6.60 9.71
N GLU A 75 7.69 5.71 9.99
CA GLU A 75 7.25 5.44 11.37
C GLU A 75 8.23 4.53 12.13
N VAL A 76 8.67 3.45 11.49
CA VAL A 76 9.64 2.52 12.11
C VAL A 76 11.03 3.14 12.15
N GLY A 77 11.39 3.97 11.15
CA GLY A 77 12.68 4.68 11.12
C GLY A 77 12.83 5.73 12.21
N ARG A 78 11.73 6.22 12.79
CA ARG A 78 11.74 7.18 13.91
C ARG A 78 11.85 6.49 15.28
N GLN A 79 11.57 5.19 15.38
CA GLN A 79 11.76 4.43 16.62
C GLN A 79 13.23 4.54 17.08
N PRO A 80 13.51 4.61 18.40
CA PRO A 80 12.59 4.50 19.54
C PRO A 80 11.99 5.84 20.00
N TRP A 81 12.08 6.90 19.19
CA TRP A 81 11.70 8.26 19.60
C TRP A 81 10.30 8.63 19.10
N ILE A 82 9.51 9.27 19.95
CA ILE A 82 8.32 10.02 19.51
C ILE A 82 8.77 11.43 19.12
N ILE A 83 9.52 12.06 20.03
CA ILE A 83 10.20 13.34 19.82
C ILE A 83 11.69 13.09 20.08
N HIS A 84 12.52 13.31 19.06
CA HIS A 84 13.95 13.08 19.14
C HIS A 84 14.58 13.77 20.34
N ASN A 85 15.34 13.02 21.15
CA ASN A 85 16.01 13.47 22.37
C ASN A 85 15.10 14.02 23.49
N VAL A 86 13.78 13.92 23.35
CA VAL A 86 12.81 14.44 24.33
C VAL A 86 11.97 13.33 24.94
N MET A 87 11.42 12.42 24.12
CA MET A 87 10.51 11.38 24.59
C MET A 87 10.65 10.08 23.80
N ARG A 88 10.83 8.97 24.52
CA ARG A 88 10.85 7.61 23.95
C ARG A 88 9.45 7.04 23.83
N THR A 89 9.26 6.11 22.89
CA THR A 89 7.98 5.43 22.66
C THR A 89 7.54 4.57 23.85
N ALA A 90 8.49 3.98 24.58
CA ALA A 90 8.22 3.21 25.78
C ALA A 90 7.59 4.03 26.91
N ASP A 91 8.01 5.30 27.05
CA ASP A 91 7.55 6.17 28.15
C ASP A 91 6.15 6.75 27.91
N ALA A 92 5.66 6.68 26.67
CA ALA A 92 4.34 7.19 26.29
C ALA A 92 3.21 6.17 26.43
N VAL A 93 3.52 4.89 26.69
CA VAL A 93 2.52 3.83 26.85
C VAL A 93 1.90 3.91 28.26
N THR A 94 0.59 4.09 28.33
CA THR A 94 -0.14 4.07 29.60
C THR A 94 -0.32 2.62 30.10
N PRO A 95 -0.09 2.35 31.40
CA PRO A 95 -0.26 1.02 31.98
C PRO A 95 -1.76 0.75 32.23
N MET A 96 -2.52 0.52 31.15
CA MET A 96 -3.93 0.16 31.23
C MET A 96 -4.10 -1.36 31.02
N PRO A 97 -4.56 -2.11 32.05
CA PRO A 97 -4.85 -3.52 31.88
C PRO A 97 -5.98 -3.71 30.87
N GLY A 98 -5.80 -4.65 29.94
CA GLY A 98 -6.84 -5.02 28.97
C GLY A 98 -6.80 -4.28 27.62
N ILE A 99 -5.75 -3.50 27.31
CA ILE A 99 -5.60 -2.85 26.00
C ILE A 99 -5.68 -3.83 24.81
N ALA A 100 -5.28 -5.09 25.03
CA ALA A 100 -5.37 -6.16 24.04
C ALA A 100 -6.82 -6.43 23.60
N TYR A 101 -7.81 -6.32 24.48
CA TYR A 101 -9.22 -6.54 24.11
C TYR A 101 -9.71 -5.48 23.13
N SER A 102 -9.42 -4.20 23.40
CA SER A 102 -9.74 -3.11 22.48
C SER A 102 -8.98 -3.26 21.16
N PHE A 103 -7.71 -3.66 21.20
CA PHE A 103 -6.92 -3.93 20.00
C PHE A 103 -7.55 -5.02 19.11
N TYR A 104 -7.93 -6.16 19.67
CA TYR A 104 -8.60 -7.23 18.92
C TYR A 104 -9.98 -6.80 18.41
N LEU A 105 -10.75 -6.06 19.20
CA LEU A 105 -12.05 -5.53 18.79
C LEU A 105 -11.93 -4.61 17.57
N PHE A 106 -11.03 -3.61 17.62
CA PHE A 106 -10.79 -2.72 16.49
C PHE A 106 -10.25 -3.47 15.27
N THR A 107 -9.35 -4.43 15.49
CA THR A 107 -8.84 -5.29 14.40
C THR A 107 -9.98 -6.05 13.72
N ALA A 108 -10.87 -6.68 14.49
CA ALA A 108 -12.02 -7.42 13.95
C ALA A 108 -12.98 -6.51 13.18
N ILE A 109 -13.24 -5.30 13.69
CA ILE A 109 -14.06 -4.30 13.01
C ILE A 109 -13.43 -3.89 11.68
N TYR A 110 -12.13 -3.55 11.67
CA TYR A 110 -11.46 -3.13 10.44
C TYR A 110 -11.36 -4.25 9.40
N ILE A 111 -11.12 -5.50 9.82
CA ILE A 111 -11.17 -6.66 8.91
C ILE A 111 -12.57 -6.80 8.31
N SER A 112 -13.62 -6.73 9.14
CA SER A 112 -15.01 -6.85 8.69
C SER A 112 -15.40 -5.76 7.70
N LEU A 113 -15.03 -4.51 7.98
CA LEU A 113 -15.23 -3.37 7.08
C LEU A 113 -14.46 -3.55 5.77
N SER A 114 -13.21 -3.98 5.83
CA SER A 114 -12.38 -4.20 4.65
C SER A 114 -12.98 -5.29 3.74
N LEU A 115 -13.47 -6.40 4.33
CA LEU A 115 -14.18 -7.45 3.58
C LEU A 115 -15.47 -6.94 2.94
N ALA A 116 -16.26 -6.14 3.68
CA ALA A 116 -17.49 -5.54 3.14
C ALA A 116 -17.19 -4.62 1.95
N VAL A 117 -16.16 -3.77 2.04
CA VAL A 117 -15.74 -2.88 0.95
C VAL A 117 -15.26 -3.68 -0.26
N ILE A 118 -14.41 -4.70 -0.07
CA ILE A 118 -13.94 -5.55 -1.17
C ILE A 118 -15.12 -6.26 -1.85
N PHE A 119 -16.08 -6.76 -1.07
CA PHE A 119 -17.29 -7.38 -1.60
C PHE A 119 -18.13 -6.40 -2.42
N LEU A 120 -18.37 -5.18 -1.89
CA LEU A 120 -19.12 -4.15 -2.58
C LEU A 120 -18.44 -3.71 -3.87
N LEU A 121 -17.13 -3.49 -3.86
CA LEU A 121 -16.35 -3.12 -5.05
C LEU A 121 -16.39 -4.24 -6.09
N LYS A 122 -16.20 -5.50 -5.69
CA LYS A 122 -16.30 -6.65 -6.62
C LYS A 122 -17.69 -6.76 -7.22
N ARG A 123 -18.74 -6.60 -6.40
CA ARG A 123 -20.12 -6.58 -6.87
C ARG A 123 -20.35 -5.46 -7.87
N GLN A 124 -19.90 -4.25 -7.57
CA GLN A 124 -20.07 -3.10 -8.46
C GLN A 124 -19.35 -3.29 -9.80
N ILE A 125 -18.10 -3.77 -9.78
CA ILE A 125 -17.32 -4.07 -10.98
C ILE A 125 -18.01 -5.15 -11.83
N SER A 126 -18.57 -6.18 -11.20
CA SER A 126 -19.30 -7.25 -11.92
C SER A 126 -20.63 -6.81 -12.51
N MET A 127 -21.23 -5.71 -12.03
CA MET A 127 -22.46 -5.13 -12.58
C MET A 127 -22.19 -4.15 -13.73
N VAL A 128 -20.92 -3.80 -14.00
CA VAL A 128 -20.56 -2.89 -15.10
C VAL A 128 -20.95 -3.46 -16.47
N PRO A 129 -20.69 -4.73 -16.82
CA PRO A 129 -21.04 -5.26 -18.14
C PRO A 129 -22.55 -5.16 -18.43
N SER A 130 -23.42 -5.46 -17.45
CA SER A 130 -24.87 -5.43 -17.66
C SER A 130 -25.42 -4.03 -17.94
N LEU A 131 -24.79 -2.98 -17.38
CA LEU A 131 -25.17 -1.59 -17.65
C LEU A 131 -24.73 -1.12 -19.05
N TYR A 132 -23.60 -1.63 -19.56
CA TYR A 132 -23.12 -1.29 -20.90
C TYR A 132 -23.93 -2.00 -21.99
N ASP A 133 -24.32 -3.26 -21.78
CA ASP A 133 -25.15 -4.02 -22.72
C ASP A 133 -26.56 -3.41 -22.86
N GLU A 134 -27.14 -2.87 -21.78
CA GLU A 134 -28.44 -2.14 -21.84
C GLU A 134 -28.36 -0.81 -22.60
N LEU A 135 -27.20 -0.15 -22.62
CA LEU A 135 -27.00 1.16 -23.26
C LEU A 135 -26.58 1.07 -24.73
N ASN A 136 -26.16 -0.10 -25.22
CA ASN A 136 -25.74 -0.30 -26.61
C ASN A 136 -26.48 -1.47 -27.29
N PRO A 137 -27.80 -1.35 -27.55
CA PRO A 137 -28.64 -2.43 -28.07
C PRO A 137 -28.37 -2.82 -29.54
N SER A 138 -27.34 -2.28 -30.20
CA SER A 138 -27.06 -2.51 -31.64
C SER A 138 -26.25 -3.76 -31.96
N ASP A 139 -25.82 -4.55 -30.96
CA ASP A 139 -25.02 -5.78 -31.13
C ASP A 139 -25.87 -7.08 -31.13
N HIS A 140 -27.19 -6.97 -31.32
CA HIS A 140 -28.12 -8.09 -31.52
C HIS A 140 -28.65 -8.18 -32.96
#